data_AF-A0A4Q5YSZ9-F1
#
_entry.id   AF-A0A4Q5YSZ9-F1
#
_cell.length_a   1.000
_cell.length_b   1.000
_cell.length_c   1.000
_cell.angle_alpha   90.00
_cell.angle_beta   90.00
_cell.angle_gamma   90.00
#
_symmetry.space_group_name_H-M   'P 1'
#
loop_
_entity.id
_entity.type
_entity.pdbx_description
1 polymer ?
#
loop_
_entity_poly.entity_id
_entity_poly.type
_entity_poly.pdbx_seq_one_letter_code
_entity_poly.pdbx_strand_id
1 'polypeptide(L)'
;YNEQDEVIDRWFGGGTDLTPYYLFEEEAKHFHQTYRNVCDQFDPSFYPKFKEVCDNYFVNFHRNNERRGIGGIFYDYQRPDETKDMNFWLAFAKACGDAFIPAYVPIVEKRKSTPYSEENKHWQEIRRGRYVEFNLVHDRGTLFGLKTNGRIESILMSLPPTVRFEYNYQPKPGSEEDKLLQVCLHPKDWLKDEPTEEERAEWARRSNTC
;
A
#
# COMPACT_ATOMS: atom_id res chain seq x y z
N TYR A 1 12.07 -3.67 28.06
CA TYR A 1 12.11 -4.10 29.46
C TYR A 1 12.68 -2.98 30.30
N ASN A 2 12.31 -2.84 31.57
CA ASN A 2 12.96 -1.90 32.48
C ASN A 2 14.28 -2.49 32.99
N GLU A 3 14.98 -1.76 33.86
CA GLU A 3 16.23 -2.21 34.48
C GLU A 3 16.05 -3.47 35.35
N GLN A 4 14.80 -3.89 35.60
CA GLN A 4 14.42 -5.06 36.38
C GLN A 4 13.92 -6.23 35.48
N ASP A 5 14.16 -6.17 34.17
CA ASP A 5 13.68 -7.18 33.20
C ASP A 5 12.15 -7.37 33.16
N GLU A 6 11.39 -6.33 33.49
CA GLU A 6 9.92 -6.32 33.36
C GLU A 6 9.49 -5.72 32.03
N VAL A 7 8.46 -6.28 31.40
CA VAL A 7 7.92 -5.79 30.13
C VAL A 7 7.32 -4.39 30.33
N ILE A 8 7.90 -3.36 29.67
CA ILE A 8 7.37 -1.99 29.70
C ILE A 8 6.25 -1.82 28.66
N ASP A 9 6.52 -2.23 27.43
CA ASP A 9 5.57 -2.17 26.31
C ASP A 9 5.93 -3.27 25.30
N ARG A 10 4.93 -3.75 24.58
CA ARG A 10 5.06 -4.71 23.49
C ARG A 10 3.89 -4.58 22.53
N TRP A 11 4.18 -4.60 21.25
CA TRP A 11 3.15 -4.51 20.22
C TRP A 11 3.58 -5.25 18.96
N PHE A 12 2.59 -5.54 18.12
CA PHE A 12 2.80 -6.00 16.76
C PHE A 12 2.60 -4.85 15.79
N GLY A 13 3.43 -4.83 14.75
CA GLY A 13 3.30 -3.98 13.59
C GLY A 13 3.60 -4.78 12.33
N GLY A 14 3.01 -4.37 11.22
CA GLY A 14 3.13 -5.06 9.96
C GLY A 14 2.22 -4.46 8.90
N GLY A 15 2.27 -5.07 7.72
CA GLY A 15 1.46 -4.61 6.60
C GLY A 15 1.98 -5.19 5.31
N THR A 16 1.19 -5.03 4.27
CA THR A 16 1.57 -5.38 2.90
C THR A 16 0.75 -4.50 1.97
N ASP A 17 1.44 -3.85 1.04
CA ASP A 17 0.84 -2.96 0.06
C ASP A 17 1.33 -3.32 -1.36
N LEU A 18 0.55 -2.92 -2.37
CA LEU A 18 0.85 -3.17 -3.77
C LEU A 18 1.12 -1.87 -4.51
N THR A 19 2.26 -1.80 -5.21
CA THR A 19 2.66 -0.64 -6.03
C THR A 19 2.77 -1.04 -7.51
N PRO A 20 1.66 -1.01 -8.27
CA PRO A 20 1.68 -1.30 -9.70
C PRO A 20 2.21 -0.12 -10.53
N TYR A 21 2.57 -0.39 -11.78
CA TYR A 21 2.92 0.64 -12.77
C TYR A 21 1.78 0.91 -13.76
N TYR A 22 0.90 -0.06 -13.95
CA TYR A 22 -0.32 0.07 -14.72
C TYR A 22 -1.45 -0.53 -13.91
N LEU A 23 -2.61 0.12 -13.94
CA LEU A 23 -3.76 -0.33 -13.18
C LEU A 23 -4.42 -1.52 -13.88
N PHE A 24 -4.48 -2.65 -13.18
CA PHE A 24 -5.34 -3.75 -13.57
C PHE A 24 -6.29 -4.06 -12.41
N GLU A 25 -7.59 -3.79 -12.61
CA GLU A 25 -8.57 -3.83 -11.52
C GLU A 25 -8.78 -5.24 -10.95
N GLU A 26 -8.66 -6.28 -11.78
CA GLU A 26 -8.78 -7.67 -11.32
C GLU A 26 -7.67 -8.03 -10.31
N GLU A 27 -6.45 -7.59 -10.58
CA GLU A 27 -5.29 -7.81 -9.72
C GLU A 27 -5.39 -7.00 -8.42
N ALA A 28 -5.88 -5.76 -8.51
CA ALA A 28 -6.16 -4.94 -7.33
C ALA A 28 -7.22 -5.62 -6.44
N LYS A 29 -8.32 -6.07 -7.03
CA LYS A 29 -9.38 -6.83 -6.34
C LYS A 29 -8.84 -8.11 -5.71
N HIS A 30 -8.08 -8.91 -6.47
CA HIS A 30 -7.47 -10.15 -5.97
C HIS A 30 -6.58 -9.92 -4.75
N PHE A 31 -5.68 -8.93 -4.83
CA PHE A 31 -4.76 -8.60 -3.74
C PHE A 31 -5.53 -8.17 -2.47
N HIS A 32 -6.45 -7.22 -2.62
CA HIS A 32 -7.24 -6.69 -1.51
C HIS A 32 -8.21 -7.73 -0.93
N GLN A 33 -8.83 -8.57 -1.76
CA GLN A 33 -9.71 -9.65 -1.31
C GLN A 33 -8.93 -10.70 -0.52
N THR A 34 -7.70 -11.01 -0.93
CA THR A 34 -6.83 -11.96 -0.21
C THR A 34 -6.58 -11.47 1.22
N TYR A 35 -6.23 -10.19 1.39
CA TYR A 35 -6.01 -9.63 2.74
C TYR A 35 -7.30 -9.45 3.53
N ARG A 36 -8.43 -9.13 2.88
CA ARG A 36 -9.74 -9.13 3.54
C ARG A 36 -10.08 -10.51 4.10
N ASN A 37 -9.89 -11.58 3.32
CA ASN A 37 -10.15 -12.95 3.76
C ASN A 37 -9.31 -13.34 4.98
N VAL A 38 -8.08 -12.83 5.10
CA VAL A 38 -7.23 -13.02 6.28
C VAL A 38 -7.77 -12.23 7.45
N CYS A 39 -8.02 -10.93 7.28
CA CYS A 39 -8.54 -10.07 8.34
C CYS A 39 -9.88 -10.58 8.91
N ASP A 40 -10.80 -10.99 8.04
CA ASP A 40 -12.14 -11.45 8.41
C ASP A 40 -12.12 -12.74 9.26
N GLN A 41 -11.03 -13.54 9.23
CA GLN A 41 -10.84 -14.70 10.12
C GLN A 41 -10.53 -14.32 11.56
N PHE A 42 -10.01 -13.11 11.80
CA PHE A 42 -9.60 -12.63 13.12
C PHE A 42 -10.58 -11.62 13.69
N ASP A 43 -10.92 -10.59 12.90
CA ASP A 43 -11.86 -9.55 13.26
C ASP A 43 -12.33 -8.83 11.97
N PRO A 44 -13.63 -8.89 11.60
CA PRO A 44 -14.14 -8.26 10.39
C PRO A 44 -13.91 -6.74 10.30
N SER A 45 -13.59 -6.07 11.42
CA SER A 45 -13.24 -4.64 11.43
C SER A 45 -11.81 -4.36 10.96
N PHE A 46 -10.94 -5.38 10.89
CA PHE A 46 -9.51 -5.21 10.62
C PHE A 46 -9.23 -4.74 9.20
N TYR A 47 -9.85 -5.34 8.18
CA TYR A 47 -9.55 -4.95 6.81
C TYR A 47 -9.93 -3.49 6.53
N PRO A 48 -11.16 -3.02 6.83
CA PRO A 48 -11.50 -1.61 6.63
C PRO A 48 -10.55 -0.65 7.35
N LYS A 49 -10.22 -0.96 8.62
CA LYS A 49 -9.32 -0.14 9.45
C LYS A 49 -7.90 -0.12 8.89
N PHE A 50 -7.30 -1.29 8.67
CA PHE A 50 -5.90 -1.39 8.25
C PHE A 50 -5.69 -0.97 6.80
N LYS A 51 -6.71 -1.08 5.95
CA LYS A 51 -6.70 -0.50 4.61
C LYS A 51 -6.66 1.02 4.66
N GLU A 52 -7.54 1.64 5.45
CA GLU A 52 -7.52 3.10 5.65
C GLU A 52 -6.18 3.58 6.22
N VAL A 53 -5.63 2.87 7.21
CA VAL A 53 -4.30 3.19 7.74
C VAL A 53 -3.24 3.07 6.65
N CYS A 54 -3.28 2.03 5.80
CA CYS A 54 -2.36 1.87 4.68
C CYS A 54 -2.42 3.04 3.69
N ASP A 55 -3.62 3.46 3.30
CA ASP A 55 -3.83 4.58 2.37
C ASP A 55 -3.33 5.93 2.91
N ASN A 56 -3.30 6.07 4.24
CA ASN A 56 -2.85 7.28 4.92
C ASN A 56 -1.38 7.22 5.35
N TYR A 57 -0.77 6.04 5.36
CA TYR A 57 0.66 5.87 5.69
C TYR A 57 1.56 6.10 4.48
N PHE A 58 1.26 5.46 3.35
CA PHE A 58 2.11 5.46 2.16
C PHE A 58 1.88 6.65 1.24
N VAL A 59 2.01 7.87 1.77
CA VAL A 59 1.68 9.12 1.08
C VAL A 59 2.93 9.97 0.82
N ASN A 60 3.14 10.35 -0.44
CA ASN A 60 4.08 11.41 -0.80
C ASN A 60 3.39 12.78 -0.64
N PHE A 61 3.45 13.36 0.56
CA PHE A 61 2.78 14.64 0.87
C PHE A 61 3.19 15.79 -0.06
N HIS A 62 4.45 15.81 -0.50
CA HIS A 62 4.97 16.81 -1.43
C HIS A 62 4.53 16.60 -2.90
N ARG A 63 3.78 15.53 -3.19
CA ARG A 63 3.19 15.20 -4.50
C ARG A 63 1.66 15.29 -4.45
N ASN A 64 1.12 16.33 -3.81
CA ASN A 64 -0.33 16.52 -3.66
C ASN A 64 -1.03 15.32 -2.98
N ASN A 65 -0.38 14.72 -1.97
CA ASN A 65 -0.87 13.52 -1.28
C ASN A 65 -1.04 12.28 -2.19
N GLU A 66 -0.22 12.17 -3.22
CA GLU A 66 -0.14 10.95 -4.05
C GLU A 66 0.31 9.76 -3.20
N ARG A 67 -0.47 8.68 -3.21
CA ARG A 67 -0.10 7.42 -2.56
C ARG A 67 0.95 6.71 -3.41
N ARG A 68 1.87 6.01 -2.74
CA ARG A 68 2.94 5.24 -3.39
C ARG A 68 2.38 4.22 -4.39
N GLY A 69 1.27 3.59 -4.05
CA GLY A 69 0.60 2.55 -4.84
C GLY A 69 -0.91 2.52 -4.55
N ILE A 70 -1.50 1.33 -4.64
CA ILE A 70 -2.95 1.09 -4.48
C ILE A 70 -3.34 0.55 -3.10
N GLY A 71 -2.44 0.70 -2.12
CA GLY A 71 -2.66 0.31 -0.73
C GLY A 71 -2.61 -1.20 -0.52
N GLY A 72 -3.26 -1.63 0.56
CA GLY A 72 -3.25 -2.99 1.08
C GLY A 72 -3.69 -2.94 2.54
N ILE A 73 -2.94 -3.56 3.45
CA ILE A 73 -3.15 -3.38 4.90
C ILE A 73 -1.90 -2.83 5.57
N PHE A 74 -2.07 -1.97 6.56
CA PHE A 74 -1.00 -1.52 7.45
C PHE A 74 -1.53 -1.41 8.87
N TYR A 75 -0.76 -1.90 9.83
CA TYR A 75 -1.07 -1.81 11.25
C TYR A 75 0.21 -1.64 12.04
N ASP A 76 0.12 -0.82 13.07
CA ASP A 76 1.22 -0.56 14.00
C ASP A 76 0.61 -0.45 15.40
N TYR A 77 1.42 -0.63 16.44
CA TYR A 77 0.97 -0.53 17.84
C TYR A 77 -0.22 -1.42 18.22
N GLN A 78 -0.35 -2.61 17.62
CA GLN A 78 -1.34 -3.59 18.05
C GLN A 78 -0.86 -4.26 19.33
N ARG A 79 -1.36 -3.76 20.48
CA ARG A 79 -0.98 -4.21 21.81
C ARG A 79 -1.89 -5.35 22.28
N PRO A 80 -1.34 -6.39 22.92
CA PRO A 80 -2.16 -7.41 23.56
C PRO A 80 -3.07 -6.82 24.65
N ASP A 81 -4.31 -7.28 24.71
CA ASP A 81 -5.28 -6.95 25.76
C ASP A 81 -6.01 -8.22 26.26
N GLU A 82 -7.06 -8.05 27.08
CA GLU A 82 -7.85 -9.16 27.65
C GLU A 82 -8.55 -10.00 26.58
N THR A 83 -8.86 -9.43 25.41
CA THR A 83 -9.61 -10.07 24.32
C THR A 83 -8.73 -10.55 23.17
N LYS A 84 -7.62 -9.86 22.92
CA LYS A 84 -6.67 -10.13 21.84
C LYS A 84 -5.27 -10.23 22.45
N ASP A 85 -4.95 -11.42 22.94
CA ASP A 85 -3.68 -11.68 23.62
C ASP A 85 -2.47 -11.71 22.67
N MET A 86 -1.29 -12.05 23.19
CA MET A 86 -0.07 -12.14 22.38
C MET A 86 -0.20 -13.22 21.30
N ASN A 87 -0.78 -14.37 21.62
CA ASN A 87 -0.93 -15.47 20.67
C ASN A 87 -1.87 -15.11 19.52
N PHE A 88 -2.94 -14.36 19.80
CA PHE A 88 -3.82 -13.81 18.79
C PHE A 88 -3.05 -12.95 17.79
N TRP A 89 -2.29 -11.96 18.28
CA TRP A 89 -1.54 -11.06 17.40
C TRP A 89 -0.40 -11.76 16.65
N LEU A 90 0.25 -12.74 17.28
CA LEU A 90 1.25 -13.57 16.62
C LEU A 90 0.63 -14.42 15.51
N ALA A 91 -0.55 -15.01 15.75
CA ALA A 91 -1.28 -15.78 14.74
C ALA A 91 -1.73 -14.87 13.59
N PHE A 92 -2.23 -13.66 13.88
CA PHE A 92 -2.59 -12.68 12.87
C PHE A 92 -1.39 -12.28 12.00
N ALA A 93 -0.25 -11.95 12.62
CA ALA A 93 0.96 -11.59 11.90
C ALA A 93 1.48 -12.72 11.00
N LYS A 94 1.43 -13.97 11.48
CA LYS A 94 1.76 -15.15 10.65
C LYS A 94 0.81 -15.30 9.47
N ALA A 95 -0.50 -15.22 9.71
CA ALA A 95 -1.50 -15.31 8.65
C ALA A 95 -1.33 -14.22 7.59
N CYS A 96 -1.01 -12.98 7.99
CA CYS A 96 -0.68 -11.91 7.05
C CYS A 96 0.58 -12.21 6.24
N GLY A 97 1.63 -12.76 6.87
CA GLY A 97 2.86 -13.18 6.19
C GLY A 97 2.61 -14.30 5.16
N ASP A 98 1.87 -15.33 5.55
CA ASP A 98 1.52 -16.46 4.69
C ASP A 98 0.64 -16.04 3.50
N ALA A 99 -0.15 -14.97 3.65
CA ALA A 99 -1.02 -14.44 2.62
C ALA A 99 -0.26 -13.73 1.48
N PHE A 100 1.01 -13.36 1.66
CA PHE A 100 1.78 -12.68 0.62
C PHE A 100 1.88 -13.50 -0.67
N ILE A 101 2.18 -14.80 -0.56
CA ILE A 101 2.33 -15.69 -1.71
C ILE A 101 1.04 -15.79 -2.54
N PRO A 102 -0.12 -16.16 -1.98
CA PRO A 102 -1.37 -16.20 -2.74
C PRO A 102 -1.84 -14.81 -3.20
N ALA A 103 -1.49 -13.72 -2.50
CA ALA A 103 -1.86 -12.37 -2.92
C ALA A 103 -1.03 -11.89 -4.13
N TYR A 104 0.27 -12.19 -4.19
CA TYR A 104 1.19 -11.59 -5.14
C TYR A 104 1.63 -12.51 -6.29
N VAL A 105 1.90 -13.79 -6.03
CA VAL A 105 2.44 -14.71 -7.05
C VAL A 105 1.49 -14.87 -8.24
N PRO A 106 0.15 -15.03 -8.08
CA PRO A 106 -0.76 -15.12 -9.22
C PRO A 106 -0.73 -13.88 -10.13
N ILE A 107 -0.54 -12.69 -9.54
CA ILE A 107 -0.41 -11.43 -10.28
C ILE A 107 0.86 -11.47 -11.14
N VAL A 108 1.99 -11.87 -10.56
CA VAL A 108 3.27 -11.98 -11.27
C VAL A 108 3.18 -13.02 -12.38
N GLU A 109 2.65 -14.21 -12.11
CA GLU A 109 2.50 -15.28 -13.10
C GLU A 109 1.68 -14.83 -14.32
N LYS A 110 0.60 -14.08 -14.09
CA LYS A 110 -0.25 -13.53 -15.16
C LYS A 110 0.44 -12.44 -15.98
N ARG A 111 1.34 -11.66 -15.38
CA ARG A 111 1.88 -10.42 -15.99
C ARG A 111 3.35 -10.50 -16.40
N LYS A 112 4.13 -11.47 -15.92
CA LYS A 112 5.58 -11.56 -16.16
C LYS A 112 5.98 -11.66 -17.63
N SER A 113 5.10 -12.20 -18.49
CA SER A 113 5.32 -12.35 -19.93
C SER A 113 4.58 -11.31 -20.77
N THR A 114 3.92 -10.32 -20.14
CA THR A 114 3.21 -9.27 -20.88
C THR A 114 4.23 -8.40 -21.63
N PRO A 115 4.10 -8.26 -22.97
CA PRO A 115 4.96 -7.36 -23.73
C PRO A 115 4.80 -5.92 -23.24
N TYR A 116 5.89 -5.18 -23.25
CA TYR A 116 5.92 -3.77 -22.88
C TYR A 116 6.76 -2.98 -23.88
N SER A 117 6.40 -1.71 -24.08
CA SER A 117 7.15 -0.77 -24.91
C SER A 117 8.18 0.02 -24.09
N GLU A 118 9.00 0.80 -24.79
CA GLU A 118 9.90 1.77 -24.16
C GLU A 118 9.12 2.85 -23.37
N GLU A 119 7.93 3.26 -23.84
CA GLU A 119 7.07 4.17 -23.06
C GLU A 119 6.60 3.53 -21.75
N ASN A 120 6.27 2.22 -21.77
CA ASN A 120 5.91 1.52 -20.54
C ASN A 120 7.08 1.47 -19.54
N LYS A 121 8.30 1.28 -20.06
CA LYS A 121 9.51 1.29 -19.23
C LYS A 121 9.80 2.68 -18.66
N HIS A 122 9.64 3.72 -19.48
CA HIS A 122 9.78 5.12 -19.10
C HIS A 122 8.85 5.49 -17.94
N TRP A 123 7.56 5.15 -18.06
CA TRP A 123 6.60 5.36 -16.99
C TRP A 123 6.91 4.55 -15.72
N GLN A 124 7.29 3.27 -15.87
CA GLN A 124 7.74 2.45 -14.74
C GLN A 124 8.87 3.13 -13.95
N GLU A 125 9.85 3.71 -14.63
CA GLU A 125 10.98 4.38 -13.97
C GLU A 125 10.56 5.67 -13.25
N ILE A 126 9.59 6.41 -13.79
CA ILE A 126 8.98 7.57 -13.12
C ILE A 126 8.26 7.13 -11.85
N ARG A 127 7.44 6.06 -11.91
CA ARG A 127 6.77 5.49 -10.73
C ARG A 127 7.76 4.98 -9.69
N ARG A 128 8.87 4.36 -10.12
CA ARG A 128 9.96 3.97 -9.22
C ARG A 128 10.63 5.18 -8.56
N GLY A 129 10.72 6.32 -9.26
CA GLY A 129 11.12 7.59 -8.66
C GLY A 129 10.23 7.98 -7.47
N ARG A 130 8.90 7.84 -7.60
CA ARG A 130 7.95 8.07 -6.49
C ARG A 130 8.13 7.10 -5.31
N TYR A 131 8.51 5.86 -5.60
CA TYR A 131 8.84 4.87 -4.57
C TYR A 131 10.10 5.27 -3.78
N VAL A 132 11.13 5.76 -4.49
CA VAL A 132 12.36 6.29 -3.88
C VAL A 132 12.08 7.55 -3.05
N GLU A 133 11.28 8.49 -3.58
CA GLU A 133 10.85 9.69 -2.85
C GLU A 133 10.23 9.32 -1.50
N PHE A 134 9.32 8.35 -1.48
CA PHE A 134 8.68 7.92 -0.24
C PHE A 134 9.68 7.34 0.76
N ASN A 135 10.50 6.37 0.34
CA ASN A 135 11.42 5.69 1.26
C ASN A 135 12.49 6.63 1.83
N LEU A 136 12.97 7.60 1.05
CA LEU A 136 14.02 8.50 1.50
C LEU A 136 13.50 9.72 2.29
N VAL A 137 12.23 10.12 2.07
CA VAL A 137 11.68 11.35 2.68
C VAL A 137 10.70 11.07 3.82
N HIS A 138 9.87 10.02 3.69
CA HIS A 138 8.72 9.80 4.58
C HIS A 138 8.80 8.49 5.38
N ASP A 139 9.46 7.45 4.85
CA ASP A 139 9.49 6.16 5.54
C ASP A 139 10.25 6.22 6.86
N ARG A 140 9.51 6.06 7.96
CA ARG A 140 10.04 6.10 9.33
C ARG A 140 11.12 5.05 9.55
N GLY A 141 10.96 3.85 8.98
CA GLY A 141 11.91 2.75 9.12
C GLY A 141 13.26 3.07 8.49
N THR A 142 13.23 3.53 7.24
CA THR A 142 14.42 3.94 6.49
C THR A 142 15.14 5.11 7.17
N LEU A 143 14.41 6.18 7.53
CA LEU A 143 15.00 7.35 8.19
C LEU A 143 15.63 7.00 9.55
N PHE A 144 14.96 6.15 10.33
CA PHE A 144 15.49 5.69 11.61
C PHE A 144 16.75 4.85 11.42
N GLY A 145 16.74 3.88 10.50
CA GLY A 145 17.90 3.03 10.21
C GLY A 145 19.12 3.83 9.77
N LEU A 146 18.92 4.85 8.92
CA LEU A 146 20.00 5.75 8.47
C LEU A 146 20.56 6.60 9.62
N LYS A 147 19.71 7.08 10.52
CA LYS A 147 20.12 7.92 11.67
C LYS A 147 20.81 7.12 12.79
N THR A 148 20.57 5.81 12.87
CA THR A 148 21.06 4.95 13.96
C THR A 148 22.25 4.07 13.57
N ASN A 149 22.92 4.36 12.44
CA ASN A 149 24.02 3.55 11.90
C ASN A 149 23.65 2.06 11.72
N GLY A 150 22.40 1.79 11.28
CA GLY A 150 22.01 0.45 10.87
C GLY A 150 22.79 -0.03 9.63
N ARG A 151 22.63 -1.30 9.26
CA ARG A 151 23.33 -1.86 8.09
C ARG A 151 22.78 -1.27 6.79
N ILE A 152 23.52 -0.32 6.20
CA ILE A 152 23.10 0.49 5.05
C ILE A 152 22.60 -0.36 3.88
N GLU A 153 23.34 -1.39 3.47
CA GLU A 153 22.95 -2.29 2.38
C GLU A 153 21.62 -3.02 2.63
N SER A 154 21.24 -3.22 3.89
CA SER A 154 19.95 -3.82 4.25
C SER A 154 18.83 -2.79 4.26
N ILE A 155 19.13 -1.55 4.63
CA ILE A 155 18.16 -0.45 4.65
C ILE A 155 17.79 -0.03 3.22
N LEU A 156 18.80 0.11 2.35
CA LEU A 156 18.62 0.59 0.98
C LEU A 156 18.26 -0.51 -0.03
N MET A 157 18.15 -1.77 0.42
CA MET A 157 17.70 -2.90 -0.43
C MET A 157 16.30 -2.66 -1.04
N SER A 158 15.50 -1.80 -0.41
CA SER A 158 14.18 -1.40 -0.92
C SER A 158 14.26 -0.55 -2.21
N LEU A 159 15.41 0.07 -2.51
CA LEU A 159 15.53 0.97 -3.64
C LEU A 159 15.64 0.20 -4.96
N PRO A 160 14.83 0.52 -5.98
CA PRO A 160 14.93 -0.11 -7.29
C PRO A 160 16.22 0.30 -8.02
N PRO A 161 16.76 -0.56 -8.90
CA PRO A 161 18.06 -0.35 -9.54
C PRO A 161 18.08 0.78 -10.57
N THR A 162 16.95 1.09 -11.21
CA THR A 162 16.81 2.21 -12.14
C THR A 162 15.55 3.00 -11.82
N VAL A 163 15.69 4.32 -11.78
CA VAL A 163 14.62 5.30 -11.54
C VAL A 163 14.81 6.51 -12.43
N ARG A 164 13.74 7.28 -12.60
CA ARG A 164 13.73 8.46 -13.45
C ARG A 164 13.04 9.62 -12.76
N PHE A 165 13.65 10.79 -12.85
CA PHE A 165 13.09 12.06 -12.41
C PHE A 165 13.07 13.01 -13.60
N GLU A 166 11.88 13.39 -14.04
CA GLU A 166 11.69 14.31 -15.15
C GLU A 166 10.98 15.56 -14.69
N TYR A 167 11.43 16.68 -15.24
CA TYR A 167 10.86 17.98 -14.93
C TYR A 167 9.42 18.06 -15.46
N ASN A 168 8.48 18.33 -14.54
CA ASN A 168 7.07 18.55 -14.83
C ASN A 168 6.41 17.49 -15.75
N TYR A 169 6.80 16.22 -15.61
CA TYR A 169 6.13 15.13 -16.31
C TYR A 169 4.67 15.04 -15.87
N GLN A 170 3.75 14.98 -16.84
CA GLN A 170 2.32 14.74 -16.63
C GLN A 170 1.88 13.65 -17.61
N PRO A 171 1.24 12.57 -17.15
CA PRO A 171 0.70 11.58 -18.07
C PRO A 171 -0.40 12.22 -18.93
N LYS A 172 -0.61 11.68 -20.13
CA LYS A 172 -1.68 12.13 -21.01
C LYS A 172 -3.03 11.84 -20.35
N PRO A 173 -3.95 12.81 -20.22
CA PRO A 173 -5.26 12.57 -19.63
C PRO A 173 -5.99 11.39 -20.30
N GLY A 174 -6.52 10.48 -19.48
CA GLY A 174 -7.20 9.26 -19.91
C GLY A 174 -6.30 8.11 -20.37
N SER A 175 -4.97 8.27 -20.35
CA SER A 175 -4.04 7.16 -20.61
C SER A 175 -4.00 6.17 -19.44
N GLU A 176 -3.38 5.01 -19.63
CA GLU A 176 -3.24 4.01 -18.56
C GLU A 176 -2.35 4.51 -17.41
N GLU A 177 -1.38 5.38 -17.70
CA GLU A 177 -0.57 6.09 -16.71
C GLU A 177 -1.40 7.06 -15.88
N ASP A 178 -2.27 7.84 -16.52
CA ASP A 178 -3.18 8.76 -15.85
C ASP A 178 -4.17 8.00 -14.97
N LYS A 179 -4.75 6.90 -15.45
CA LYS A 179 -5.65 6.04 -14.66
C LYS A 179 -5.00 5.57 -13.35
N LEU A 180 -3.73 5.11 -13.41
CA LEU A 180 -3.00 4.76 -12.20
C LEU A 180 -2.78 5.99 -11.29
N LEU A 181 -2.38 7.12 -11.87
CA LEU A 181 -2.16 8.34 -11.11
C LEU A 181 -3.43 8.79 -10.36
N GLN A 182 -4.60 8.73 -11.01
CA GLN A 182 -5.88 9.10 -10.40
C GLN A 182 -6.19 8.24 -9.17
N VAL A 183 -6.01 6.91 -9.23
CA VAL A 183 -6.27 6.04 -8.05
C VAL A 183 -5.22 6.21 -6.96
N CYS A 184 -4.00 6.63 -7.31
CA CYS A 184 -2.98 7.01 -6.33
C CYS A 184 -3.29 8.36 -5.65
N LEU A 185 -3.93 9.31 -6.34
CA LEU A 185 -4.36 10.58 -5.76
C LEU A 185 -5.66 10.43 -4.94
N HIS A 186 -6.54 9.55 -5.38
CA HIS A 186 -7.87 9.32 -4.83
C HIS A 186 -8.06 7.83 -4.50
N PRO A 187 -7.68 7.39 -3.28
CA PRO A 187 -7.79 5.99 -2.88
C PRO A 187 -9.21 5.44 -3.10
N LYS A 188 -9.28 4.32 -3.81
CA LYS A 188 -10.52 3.60 -4.14
C LYS A 188 -10.78 2.50 -3.11
N ASP A 189 -12.04 2.16 -2.86
CA ASP A 189 -12.40 0.88 -2.24
C ASP A 189 -12.45 -0.19 -3.33
N TRP A 190 -11.45 -1.07 -3.35
CA TRP A 190 -11.30 -2.08 -4.40
C TRP A 190 -12.37 -3.18 -4.34
N LEU A 191 -13.01 -3.38 -3.19
CA LEU A 191 -13.95 -4.48 -2.97
C LEU A 191 -15.42 -4.05 -3.00
N LYS A 192 -15.68 -2.75 -3.20
CA LYS A 192 -17.00 -2.26 -3.56
C LYS A 192 -17.14 -2.26 -5.08
N ASP A 193 -18.31 -2.66 -5.55
CA ASP A 193 -18.67 -2.48 -6.95
C ASP A 193 -18.71 -0.99 -7.29
N GLU A 194 -18.51 -0.67 -8.57
CA GLU A 194 -18.69 0.72 -8.98
C GLU A 194 -20.11 1.18 -8.65
N PRO A 195 -20.25 2.40 -8.10
CA PRO A 195 -21.58 2.95 -7.90
C PRO A 195 -22.31 2.96 -9.23
N THR A 196 -23.58 2.53 -9.22
CA THR A 196 -24.41 2.53 -10.40
C THR A 196 -24.52 3.94 -10.98
N GLU A 197 -24.93 4.09 -12.25
CA GLU A 197 -25.20 5.43 -12.80
C GLU A 197 -26.20 6.22 -11.94
N GLU A 198 -27.12 5.54 -11.26
CA GLU A 198 -28.06 6.16 -10.31
C GLU A 198 -27.36 6.70 -9.06
N GLU A 199 -26.46 5.94 -8.47
CA GLU A 199 -25.68 6.37 -7.29
C GLU A 199 -24.70 7.51 -7.66
N ARG A 200 -24.09 7.46 -8.85
CA ARG A 200 -23.28 8.55 -9.39
C ARG A 200 -24.10 9.82 -9.63
N ALA A 201 -25.30 9.70 -10.18
CA ALA A 201 -26.22 10.81 -10.40
C ALA A 201 -26.78 11.37 -9.08
N GLU A 202 -26.99 10.54 -8.06
CA GLU A 202 -27.39 10.98 -6.73
C GLU A 202 -26.26 11.72 -6.01
N TRP A 203 -25.03 11.23 -6.09
CA TRP A 203 -23.85 11.92 -5.56
C TRP A 203 -23.63 13.29 -6.23
N ALA A 204 -23.74 13.36 -7.56
CA ALA A 204 -23.62 14.61 -8.32
C ALA A 204 -24.73 15.64 -7.96
N ARG A 205 -25.93 15.16 -7.63
CA ARG A 205 -27.04 16.01 -7.13
C ARG A 205 -26.77 16.53 -5.72
N ARG A 206 -26.17 15.71 -4.84
CA ARG A 206 -25.79 16.10 -3.47
C ARG A 206 -24.58 17.05 -3.43
N SER A 207 -23.65 16.94 -4.38
CA SER A 207 -22.50 17.86 -4.47
C SER A 207 -22.85 19.24 -5.06
N ASN A 208 -23.91 19.32 -5.88
CA ASN A 208 -24.39 20.58 -6.48
C ASN A 208 -25.40 21.36 -5.61
N THR A 209 -25.61 20.94 -4.36
CA THR A 209 -26.51 21.62 -3.41
C THR A 209 -25.77 22.38 -2.30
N CYS A 210 -24.48 22.68 -2.50
CA CYS A 210 -23.69 23.57 -1.64
C CYS A 210 -23.34 24.87 -2.35
#